data_AF-A0A8C9XJ82-F1
#
_entry.id   AF-A0A8C9XJ82-F1
#
_cell.length_a   1.000
_cell.length_b   1.000
_cell.length_c   1.000
_cell.angle_alpha   90.00
_cell.angle_beta   90.00
_cell.angle_gamma   90.00
#
_symmetry.space_group_name_H-M   'P 1'
#
loop_
_entity.id
_entity.type
_entity.pdbx_description
1 polymer ?
#
loop_
_entity_poly.entity_id
_entity_poly.type
_entity_poly.pdbx_seq_one_letter_code
_entity_poly.pdbx_strand_id
1 'polypeptide(L)'
;MTSCCVVRISGGELFERIIDEDFELTEREVIKYMLQIIDGVNFIHKQGIVHLDLKPENIMCVNKTGSKIKLIDFGLARRLENAGTLKVLFGTPEFVAPEVINYEAISYPTDMWSIGVICYILLSGLSPFMGDNDNETLSNVTSASWDFEDEAFDEISDNAKDFITNLLKKDMKARLTCAMCYEHTWLKQDTNTMKAKKLSKERMKKYILRRKWQKTGHAVRAIGRLSSMAMMAGVSAKKGSPTEEDNQFLECLEYEQKTECKPTFSSVIKDVEVVEGSAARFDCKIEGYPDPEVVWYKDDHPIKETRHFQIDYDEEGNCCLVISEVSGDDDAKYTVKAVNSLGEATCTAELLVEVMAGEEEEEEEEEEEEEEEEEEE
;
A
#
# COMPACT_ATOMS: atom_id res chain seq x y z
N MET A 1 -22.27 -36.88 19.36
CA MET A 1 -20.84 -36.57 19.19
C MET A 1 -20.62 -36.21 17.73
N THR A 2 -20.73 -34.94 17.38
CA THR A 2 -20.43 -34.46 16.02
C THR A 2 -18.92 -34.32 15.95
N SER A 3 -18.25 -35.30 15.33
CA SER A 3 -16.81 -35.27 15.13
C SER A 3 -16.45 -33.99 14.38
N CYS A 4 -15.67 -33.11 15.01
CA CYS A 4 -15.14 -31.92 14.36
C CYS A 4 -14.11 -32.42 13.32
N CYS A 5 -14.56 -32.60 12.08
CA CYS A 5 -13.67 -33.01 10.99
C CYS A 5 -12.76 -31.83 10.65
N VAL A 6 -11.58 -31.79 11.26
CA VAL A 6 -10.48 -30.93 10.81
C VAL A 6 -10.05 -31.45 9.45
N VAL A 7 -10.55 -30.81 8.39
CA VAL A 7 -10.08 -31.10 7.03
C VAL A 7 -8.71 -30.46 6.90
N ARG A 8 -7.68 -31.27 6.66
CA ARG A 8 -6.36 -30.75 6.32
C ARG A 8 -6.46 -30.09 4.94
N ILE A 9 -6.19 -28.79 4.90
CA ILE A 9 -6.12 -28.01 3.66
C ILE A 9 -4.66 -27.78 3.33
N SER A 10 -4.26 -28.05 2.08
CA SER A 10 -2.87 -27.90 1.63
C SER A 10 -2.74 -27.22 0.26
N GLY A 11 -3.83 -26.70 -0.30
CA GLY A 11 -3.85 -26.11 -1.65
C GLY A 11 -3.54 -24.63 -1.73
N GLY A 12 -3.42 -23.91 -0.61
CA GLY A 12 -3.19 -22.46 -0.60
C GLY A 12 -4.45 -21.64 -0.89
N GLU A 13 -4.30 -20.31 -0.92
CA GLU A 13 -5.41 -19.39 -1.22
C GLU A 13 -5.90 -19.58 -2.67
N LEU A 14 -7.21 -19.49 -2.91
CA LEU A 14 -7.79 -19.65 -4.25
C LEU A 14 -7.17 -18.67 -5.25
N PHE A 15 -6.96 -17.43 -4.81
CA PHE A 15 -6.46 -16.38 -5.68
C PHE A 15 -4.99 -16.62 -6.09
N GLU A 16 -4.18 -17.23 -5.23
CA GLU A 16 -2.83 -17.68 -5.62
C GLU A 16 -2.90 -18.82 -6.64
N ARG A 17 -3.84 -19.76 -6.47
CA ARG A 17 -3.99 -20.89 -7.38
C ARG A 17 -4.34 -20.46 -8.81
N ILE A 18 -5.19 -19.45 -8.97
CA ILE A 18 -5.67 -19.01 -10.30
C ILE A 18 -4.59 -18.27 -11.09
N ILE A 19 -3.62 -17.62 -10.43
CA ILE A 19 -2.51 -16.94 -11.10
C ILE A 19 -1.33 -17.85 -11.44
N ASP A 20 -1.32 -19.09 -10.94
CA ASP A 20 -0.29 -20.08 -11.26
C ASP A 20 -0.19 -20.30 -12.78
N GLU A 21 1.03 -20.44 -13.30
CA GLU A 21 1.32 -20.63 -14.73
C GLU A 21 0.67 -21.91 -15.27
N ASP A 22 0.51 -22.93 -14.41
CA ASP A 22 -0.10 -24.21 -14.78
C ASP A 22 -1.64 -24.18 -14.84
N PHE A 23 -2.28 -23.08 -14.40
CA PHE A 23 -3.72 -22.94 -14.38
C PHE A 23 -4.23 -22.26 -15.65
N GLU A 24 -5.38 -22.64 -16.16
CA GLU A 24 -6.06 -21.87 -17.21
C GLU A 24 -7.35 -21.28 -16.65
N LEU A 25 -7.31 -19.97 -16.36
CA LEU A 25 -8.48 -19.25 -15.88
C LEU A 25 -9.40 -18.91 -17.06
N THR A 26 -10.67 -19.29 -16.94
CA THR A 26 -11.74 -19.02 -17.90
C THR A 26 -13.01 -18.72 -17.12
N GLU A 27 -14.02 -18.09 -17.74
CA GLU A 27 -15.34 -17.91 -17.09
C GLU A 27 -15.93 -19.22 -16.57
N ARG A 28 -15.71 -20.32 -17.29
CA ARG A 28 -16.16 -21.65 -16.87
C ARG A 28 -15.57 -22.05 -15.52
N GLU A 29 -14.29 -21.81 -15.30
CA GLU A 29 -13.65 -22.11 -14.01
C GLU A 29 -14.15 -21.16 -12.92
N VAL A 30 -14.38 -19.88 -13.24
CA VAL A 30 -14.98 -18.92 -12.31
C VAL A 30 -16.37 -19.40 -11.86
N ILE A 31 -17.24 -19.84 -12.79
CA ILE A 31 -18.56 -20.39 -12.45
C ILE A 31 -18.44 -21.54 -11.44
N LYS A 32 -17.50 -22.47 -11.64
CA LYS A 32 -17.28 -23.60 -10.70
C LYS A 32 -16.85 -23.15 -9.32
N TYR A 33 -16.03 -22.09 -9.21
CA TYR A 33 -15.64 -21.53 -7.92
C TYR A 33 -16.80 -20.77 -7.27
N MET A 34 -17.54 -19.96 -8.04
CA MET A 34 -18.70 -19.22 -7.56
C MET A 34 -19.78 -20.15 -7.01
N LEU A 35 -20.08 -21.27 -7.70
CA LEU A 35 -21.02 -22.28 -7.21
C LEU A 35 -20.60 -22.84 -5.84
N GLN A 36 -19.32 -23.14 -5.64
CA GLN A 36 -18.81 -23.64 -4.36
C GLN A 36 -18.86 -22.59 -3.24
N ILE A 37 -18.59 -21.31 -3.56
CA ILE A 37 -18.73 -20.20 -2.60
C ILE A 37 -20.20 -20.06 -2.19
N ILE A 38 -21.10 -20.04 -3.17
CA ILE A 38 -22.54 -19.90 -2.95
C ILE A 38 -23.10 -21.11 -2.19
N ASP A 39 -22.62 -22.32 -2.45
CA ASP A 39 -22.97 -23.52 -1.68
C ASP A 39 -22.59 -23.37 -0.19
N GLY A 40 -21.36 -22.91 0.09
CA GLY A 40 -20.87 -22.67 1.44
C GLY A 40 -21.69 -21.60 2.18
N VAL A 41 -21.97 -20.49 1.51
CA VAL A 41 -22.76 -19.39 2.07
C VAL A 41 -24.23 -19.78 2.26
N ASN A 42 -24.84 -20.45 1.28
CA ASN A 42 -26.22 -20.96 1.38
C ASN A 42 -26.38 -21.93 2.55
N PHE A 43 -25.38 -22.78 2.80
CA PHE A 43 -25.39 -23.68 3.94
C PHE A 43 -25.48 -22.92 5.27
N ILE A 44 -24.64 -21.91 5.49
CA ILE A 44 -24.66 -21.14 6.75
C ILE A 44 -25.91 -20.23 6.86
N HIS A 45 -26.39 -19.66 5.74
CA HIS A 45 -27.62 -18.87 5.71
C HIS A 45 -28.83 -19.70 6.14
N LYS A 46 -28.92 -20.97 5.69
CA LYS A 46 -29.96 -21.91 6.15
C LYS A 46 -29.90 -22.26 7.64
N GLN A 47 -28.75 -22.06 8.28
CA GLN A 47 -28.58 -22.22 9.73
C GLN A 47 -28.84 -20.91 10.51
N GLY A 48 -29.26 -19.85 9.81
CA GLY A 48 -29.51 -18.54 10.40
C GLY A 48 -28.25 -17.72 10.67
N ILE A 49 -27.14 -18.02 9.99
CA ILE A 49 -25.82 -17.41 10.21
C ILE A 49 -25.44 -16.54 9.01
N VAL A 50 -24.87 -15.37 9.27
CA VAL A 50 -24.20 -14.49 8.29
C VAL A 50 -22.69 -14.53 8.50
N HIS A 51 -21.90 -14.47 7.42
CA HIS A 51 -20.44 -14.61 7.46
C HIS A 51 -19.71 -13.30 7.78
N LEU A 52 -20.08 -12.20 7.11
CA LEU A 52 -19.60 -10.82 7.33
C LEU A 52 -18.11 -10.55 7.07
N ASP A 53 -17.36 -11.53 6.54
CA ASP A 53 -15.93 -11.40 6.22
C ASP A 53 -15.58 -12.26 5.00
N LEU A 54 -16.45 -12.26 3.99
CA LEU A 54 -16.16 -12.95 2.74
C LEU A 54 -15.18 -12.11 1.94
N LYS A 55 -13.98 -12.66 1.74
CA LYS A 55 -12.89 -12.04 0.97
C LYS A 55 -11.99 -13.13 0.36
N PRO A 56 -11.20 -12.82 -0.69
CA PRO A 56 -10.27 -13.73 -1.34
C PRO A 56 -9.44 -14.60 -0.39
N GLU A 57 -8.93 -13.98 0.67
CA GLU A 57 -8.04 -14.56 1.67
C GLU A 57 -8.71 -15.68 2.48
N ASN A 58 -10.04 -15.64 2.58
CA ASN A 58 -10.85 -16.58 3.36
C ASN A 58 -11.35 -17.76 2.51
N ILE A 59 -10.84 -17.91 1.28
CA ILE A 59 -11.21 -18.97 0.34
C ILE A 59 -9.96 -19.78 -0.02
N MET A 60 -9.93 -21.05 0.38
CA MET A 60 -8.74 -21.89 0.26
C MET A 60 -9.00 -23.13 -0.60
N CYS A 61 -8.05 -23.46 -1.47
CA CYS A 61 -8.05 -24.69 -2.23
C CYS A 61 -7.74 -25.87 -1.30
N VAL A 62 -8.57 -26.92 -1.34
CA VAL A 62 -8.39 -28.13 -0.52
C VAL A 62 -7.03 -28.78 -0.83
N ASN A 63 -6.72 -28.92 -2.13
CA ASN A 63 -5.47 -29.51 -2.64
C ASN A 63 -4.86 -28.57 -3.70
N LYS A 64 -3.54 -28.63 -3.90
CA LYS A 64 -2.82 -27.79 -4.88
C LYS A 64 -3.30 -27.98 -6.31
N THR A 65 -3.61 -29.21 -6.70
CA THR A 65 -3.98 -29.58 -8.09
C THR A 65 -5.48 -29.72 -8.30
N GLY A 66 -6.30 -29.57 -7.25
CA GLY A 66 -7.75 -29.76 -7.33
C GLY A 66 -8.49 -28.43 -7.53
N SER A 67 -9.76 -28.52 -7.95
CA SER A 67 -10.67 -27.37 -8.08
C SER A 67 -11.59 -27.18 -6.87
N LYS A 68 -11.42 -28.01 -5.82
CA LYS A 68 -12.25 -27.96 -4.61
C LYS A 68 -11.76 -26.85 -3.69
N ILE A 69 -12.68 -25.97 -3.28
CA ILE A 69 -12.41 -24.88 -2.34
C ILE A 69 -13.24 -25.02 -1.06
N LYS A 70 -12.79 -24.34 0.00
CA LYS A 70 -13.52 -24.18 1.26
C LYS A 70 -13.36 -22.76 1.78
N LEU A 71 -14.42 -22.27 2.44
CA LEU A 71 -14.34 -21.10 3.32
C LEU A 71 -13.61 -21.51 4.60
N ILE A 72 -12.65 -20.70 5.06
CA ILE A 72 -11.74 -21.09 6.14
C ILE A 72 -11.81 -20.22 7.41
N ASP A 73 -12.35 -19.02 7.33
CA ASP A 73 -12.40 -18.09 8.47
C ASP A 73 -13.83 -17.62 8.72
N PHE A 74 -14.32 -17.86 9.95
CA PHE A 74 -15.65 -17.48 10.39
C PHE A 74 -15.58 -16.51 11.59
N GLY A 75 -14.46 -15.81 11.78
CA GLY A 75 -14.19 -14.97 12.95
C GLY A 75 -15.22 -13.87 13.20
N LEU A 76 -15.88 -13.36 12.16
CA LEU A 76 -16.97 -12.37 12.27
C LEU A 76 -18.38 -12.99 12.17
N ALA A 77 -18.48 -14.27 11.83
CA ALA A 77 -19.75 -14.92 11.55
C ALA A 77 -20.64 -15.00 12.81
N ARG A 78 -21.95 -14.78 12.63
CA ARG A 78 -22.91 -14.76 13.75
C ARG A 78 -24.32 -15.11 13.33
N ARG A 79 -25.12 -15.55 14.30
CA ARG A 79 -26.57 -15.77 14.10
C ARG A 79 -27.30 -14.44 13.95
N LEU A 80 -28.21 -14.36 12.99
CA LEU A 80 -28.97 -13.13 12.71
C LEU A 80 -29.88 -12.72 13.87
N GLU A 81 -30.37 -13.67 14.66
CA GLU A 81 -31.15 -13.42 15.88
C GLU A 81 -30.39 -12.57 16.92
N ASN A 82 -29.06 -12.59 16.87
CA ASN A 82 -28.16 -11.82 17.74
C ASN A 82 -27.47 -10.66 16.98
N ALA A 83 -27.92 -10.34 15.77
CA ALA A 83 -27.31 -9.30 14.95
C ALA A 83 -27.81 -7.91 15.37
N GLY A 84 -27.08 -7.29 16.31
CA GLY A 84 -27.10 -5.84 16.47
C GLY A 84 -26.32 -5.14 15.35
N THR A 85 -26.15 -3.82 15.45
CA THR A 85 -25.27 -3.07 14.54
C THR A 85 -23.83 -3.53 14.72
N LEU A 86 -23.15 -3.81 13.59
CA LEU A 86 -21.78 -4.29 13.59
C LEU A 86 -20.83 -3.09 13.59
N LYS A 87 -20.00 -2.95 14.62
CA LYS A 87 -18.85 -2.02 14.61
C LYS A 87 -17.60 -2.80 14.24
N VAL A 88 -17.18 -2.72 12.99
CA VAL A 88 -15.93 -3.32 12.51
C VAL A 88 -14.85 -2.24 12.44
N LEU A 89 -13.64 -2.55 12.93
CA LEU A 89 -12.44 -1.78 12.59
C LEU A 89 -12.05 -2.14 11.16
N PHE A 90 -12.20 -1.20 10.22
CA PHE A 90 -11.97 -1.46 8.80
C PHE A 90 -10.49 -1.72 8.54
N GLY A 91 -10.16 -2.94 8.10
CA GLY A 91 -8.83 -3.31 7.60
C GLY A 91 -8.72 -3.22 6.07
N THR A 92 -9.82 -3.45 5.34
CA THR A 92 -9.91 -3.13 3.91
C THR A 92 -11.37 -2.88 3.49
N PRO A 93 -11.75 -1.62 3.16
CA PRO A 93 -13.16 -1.25 2.98
C PRO A 93 -13.82 -1.81 1.70
N GLU A 94 -13.05 -2.23 0.70
CA GLU A 94 -13.56 -2.61 -0.63
C GLU A 94 -14.50 -3.84 -0.67
N PHE A 95 -14.48 -4.72 0.35
CA PHE A 95 -15.37 -5.88 0.44
C PHE A 95 -16.57 -5.68 1.34
N VAL A 96 -16.56 -4.58 2.09
CA VAL A 96 -17.54 -4.30 3.12
C VAL A 96 -18.79 -3.77 2.44
N ALA A 97 -19.96 -4.31 2.80
CA ALA A 97 -21.21 -3.84 2.21
C ALA A 97 -21.55 -2.41 2.69
N PRO A 98 -22.29 -1.61 1.90
CA PRO A 98 -22.63 -0.22 2.23
C PRO A 98 -23.34 -0.10 3.59
N GLU A 99 -24.24 -1.04 3.91
CA GLU A 99 -24.96 -1.07 5.18
C GLU A 99 -24.04 -1.27 6.39
N VAL A 100 -22.92 -1.97 6.23
CA VAL A 100 -21.96 -2.19 7.33
C VAL A 100 -21.17 -0.90 7.59
N ILE A 101 -20.79 -0.18 6.54
CA ILE A 101 -20.12 1.12 6.64
C ILE A 101 -21.03 2.17 7.27
N ASN A 102 -22.30 2.19 6.89
CA ASN A 102 -23.29 3.12 7.42
C ASN A 102 -23.82 2.75 8.82
N TYR A 103 -23.31 1.67 9.43
CA TYR A 103 -23.79 1.14 10.71
C TYR A 103 -25.29 0.77 10.70
N GLU A 104 -25.80 0.37 9.54
CA GLU A 104 -27.16 -0.12 9.35
C GLU A 104 -27.27 -1.60 9.76
N ALA A 105 -28.50 -2.14 9.73
CA ALA A 105 -28.77 -3.51 10.11
C ALA A 105 -28.25 -4.50 9.04
N ILE A 106 -27.41 -5.43 9.47
CA ILE A 106 -26.89 -6.50 8.63
C ILE A 106 -27.95 -7.59 8.39
N SER A 107 -27.83 -8.30 7.27
CA SER A 107 -28.72 -9.42 6.91
C SER A 107 -28.04 -10.37 5.92
N TYR A 108 -28.71 -11.44 5.48
CA TYR A 108 -28.16 -12.37 4.48
C TYR A 108 -27.67 -11.68 3.19
N PRO A 109 -28.33 -10.64 2.65
CA PRO A 109 -27.83 -9.90 1.48
C PRO A 109 -26.51 -9.16 1.71
N THR A 110 -26.06 -8.99 2.95
CA THR A 110 -24.75 -8.42 3.27
C THR A 110 -23.62 -9.30 2.74
N ASP A 111 -23.72 -10.62 2.91
CA ASP A 111 -22.75 -11.57 2.34
C ASP A 111 -22.82 -11.59 0.80
N MET A 112 -24.02 -11.36 0.23
CA MET A 112 -24.23 -11.37 -1.22
C MET A 112 -23.49 -10.22 -1.92
N TRP A 113 -23.32 -9.07 -1.24
CA TRP A 113 -22.46 -8.00 -1.73
C TRP A 113 -21.02 -8.47 -1.91
N SER A 114 -20.44 -9.08 -0.87
CA SER A 114 -19.07 -9.58 -0.91
C SER A 114 -18.88 -10.68 -1.96
N ILE A 115 -19.90 -11.53 -2.21
CA ILE A 115 -19.92 -12.48 -3.33
C ILE A 115 -19.83 -11.75 -4.68
N GLY A 116 -20.54 -10.63 -4.85
CA GLY A 116 -20.44 -9.79 -6.05
C GLY A 116 -19.04 -9.22 -6.25
N VAL A 117 -18.41 -8.73 -5.18
CA VAL A 117 -17.04 -8.21 -5.22
C VAL A 117 -16.03 -9.31 -5.59
N ILE A 118 -16.14 -10.49 -4.97
CA ILE A 118 -15.29 -11.64 -5.30
C ILE A 118 -15.47 -12.05 -6.76
N CYS A 119 -16.70 -12.08 -7.27
CA CYS A 119 -16.98 -12.42 -8.67
C CYS A 119 -16.35 -11.42 -9.64
N TYR A 120 -16.45 -10.12 -9.34
CA TYR A 120 -15.84 -9.05 -10.13
C TYR A 120 -14.33 -9.27 -10.24
N ILE A 121 -13.64 -9.47 -9.10
CA ILE A 121 -12.20 -9.66 -9.07
C ILE A 121 -11.79 -10.97 -9.78
N LEU A 122 -12.55 -12.05 -9.62
CA LEU A 122 -12.24 -13.32 -10.29
C LEU A 122 -12.30 -13.22 -11.82
N LEU A 123 -13.11 -12.31 -12.37
CA LEU A 123 -13.28 -12.14 -13.80
C LEU A 123 -12.29 -11.13 -14.40
N SER A 124 -11.95 -10.06 -13.69
CA SER A 124 -11.13 -8.96 -14.23
C SER A 124 -9.76 -8.79 -13.58
N GLY A 125 -9.56 -9.30 -12.36
CA GLY A 125 -8.42 -8.97 -11.52
C GLY A 125 -8.44 -7.55 -10.95
N LEU A 126 -9.56 -6.83 -11.07
CA LEU A 126 -9.75 -5.47 -10.57
C LEU A 126 -10.67 -5.47 -9.35
N SER A 127 -10.57 -4.43 -8.53
CA SER A 127 -11.49 -4.20 -7.42
C SER A 127 -12.55 -3.18 -7.82
N PRO A 128 -13.86 -3.49 -7.67
CA PRO A 128 -14.94 -2.64 -8.19
C PRO A 128 -15.07 -1.28 -7.48
N PHE A 129 -14.56 -1.16 -6.26
CA PHE A 129 -14.74 0.05 -5.43
C PHE A 129 -13.43 0.73 -5.05
N MET A 130 -12.29 0.19 -5.48
CA MET A 130 -10.99 0.70 -5.09
C MET A 130 -10.75 2.08 -5.71
N GLY A 131 -10.51 3.07 -4.85
CA GLY A 131 -10.03 4.39 -5.23
C GLY A 131 -8.56 4.58 -4.92
N ASP A 132 -8.06 5.80 -5.12
CA ASP A 132 -6.68 6.18 -4.86
C ASP A 132 -6.35 6.17 -3.36
N ASN A 133 -7.37 6.30 -2.51
CA ASN A 133 -7.25 6.27 -1.05
C ASN A 133 -8.47 5.62 -0.38
N ASP A 134 -8.36 5.40 0.94
CA ASP A 134 -9.41 4.77 1.74
C ASP A 134 -10.73 5.57 1.75
N ASN A 135 -10.67 6.90 1.73
CA ASN A 135 -11.86 7.75 1.72
C ASN A 135 -12.61 7.65 0.40
N GLU A 136 -11.89 7.66 -0.71
CA GLU A 136 -12.47 7.44 -2.03
C GLU A 136 -13.06 6.03 -2.15
N THR A 137 -12.32 5.02 -1.70
CA THR A 137 -12.83 3.63 -1.67
C THR A 137 -14.12 3.53 -0.86
N LEU A 138 -14.16 4.17 0.31
CA LEU A 138 -15.35 4.23 1.15
C LEU A 138 -16.52 4.95 0.48
N SER A 139 -16.23 6.05 -0.22
CA SER A 139 -17.20 6.81 -1.00
C SER A 139 -17.80 5.96 -2.13
N ASN A 140 -16.95 5.25 -2.88
CA ASN A 140 -17.36 4.36 -3.96
C ASN A 140 -18.27 3.24 -3.44
N VAL A 141 -17.90 2.60 -2.33
CA VAL A 141 -18.75 1.59 -1.69
C VAL A 141 -20.10 2.19 -1.25
N THR A 142 -20.08 3.31 -0.52
CA THR A 142 -21.30 3.90 0.07
C THR A 142 -22.29 4.43 -0.99
N SER A 143 -21.75 4.90 -2.11
CA SER A 143 -22.53 5.32 -3.28
C SER A 143 -22.90 4.16 -4.20
N ALA A 144 -22.30 2.98 -4.02
CA ALA A 144 -22.32 1.88 -4.97
C ALA A 144 -21.89 2.34 -6.38
N SER A 145 -20.81 3.13 -6.44
CA SER A 145 -20.18 3.61 -7.68
C SER A 145 -19.15 2.58 -8.15
N TRP A 146 -19.47 1.90 -9.26
CA TRP A 146 -18.66 0.88 -9.91
C TRP A 146 -19.18 0.68 -11.34
N ASP A 147 -18.35 0.17 -12.25
CA ASP A 147 -18.71 -0.04 -13.65
C ASP A 147 -17.93 -1.20 -14.31
N PHE A 148 -18.15 -1.37 -15.62
CA PHE A 148 -17.48 -2.33 -16.50
C PHE A 148 -16.77 -1.65 -17.69
N GLU A 149 -16.40 -0.37 -17.56
CA GLU A 149 -15.81 0.42 -18.66
C GLU A 149 -14.35 0.02 -18.95
N ASP A 150 -13.69 -0.64 -18.00
CA ASP A 150 -12.33 -1.16 -18.19
C ASP A 150 -12.27 -2.29 -19.23
N GLU A 151 -11.26 -2.26 -20.09
CA GLU A 151 -10.99 -3.25 -21.16
C GLU A 151 -10.95 -4.71 -20.67
N ALA A 152 -10.66 -4.94 -19.38
CA ALA A 152 -10.72 -6.27 -18.79
C ALA A 152 -12.11 -6.92 -18.91
N PHE A 153 -13.17 -6.12 -19.11
CA PHE A 153 -14.54 -6.57 -19.28
C PHE A 153 -15.00 -6.68 -20.73
N ASP A 154 -14.20 -6.29 -21.72
CA ASP A 154 -14.58 -6.36 -23.15
C ASP A 154 -14.94 -7.79 -23.56
N GLU A 155 -14.27 -8.76 -22.96
CA GLU A 155 -14.37 -10.17 -23.32
C GLU A 155 -15.18 -11.01 -22.31
N ILE A 156 -15.72 -10.34 -21.29
CA ILE A 156 -16.57 -10.95 -20.26
C ILE A 156 -18.02 -10.95 -20.75
N SER A 157 -18.69 -12.10 -20.60
CA SER A 157 -20.06 -12.30 -21.07
C SER A 157 -21.07 -11.37 -20.39
N ASP A 158 -22.07 -10.93 -21.14
CA ASP A 158 -23.15 -10.09 -20.62
C ASP A 158 -23.91 -10.77 -19.46
N ASN A 159 -24.02 -12.10 -19.50
CA ASN A 159 -24.59 -12.88 -18.40
C ASN A 159 -23.77 -12.74 -17.10
N ALA A 160 -22.43 -12.73 -17.20
CA ALA A 160 -21.56 -12.51 -16.04
C ALA A 160 -21.71 -11.09 -15.48
N LYS A 161 -21.75 -10.10 -16.38
CA LYS A 161 -21.96 -8.68 -16.03
C LYS A 161 -23.32 -8.48 -15.35
N ASP A 162 -24.38 -9.09 -15.87
CA ASP A 162 -25.72 -9.08 -15.28
C ASP A 162 -25.75 -9.75 -13.90
N PHE A 163 -25.03 -10.88 -13.73
CA PHE A 163 -24.92 -11.54 -12.44
C PHE A 163 -24.30 -10.64 -11.37
N ILE A 164 -23.17 -9.99 -11.68
CA ILE A 164 -22.52 -9.02 -10.79
C ILE A 164 -23.45 -7.84 -10.50
N THR A 165 -24.12 -7.31 -11.53
CA THR A 165 -25.05 -6.17 -11.41
C THR A 165 -26.20 -6.47 -10.45
N ASN A 166 -26.68 -7.72 -10.43
CA ASN A 166 -27.74 -8.13 -9.52
C ASN A 166 -27.24 -8.48 -8.09
N LEU A 167 -25.93 -8.47 -7.84
CA LEU A 167 -25.33 -8.61 -6.50
C LEU A 167 -24.88 -7.25 -5.92
N LEU A 168 -24.25 -6.41 -6.72
CA LEU A 168 -23.67 -5.12 -6.31
C LEU A 168 -24.68 -3.96 -6.35
N LYS A 169 -25.81 -4.14 -5.65
CA LYS A 169 -26.84 -3.12 -5.50
C LYS A 169 -26.82 -2.49 -4.11
N LYS A 170 -27.01 -1.17 -4.05
CA LYS A 170 -27.13 -0.44 -2.78
C LYS A 170 -28.28 -0.98 -1.92
N ASP A 171 -29.46 -1.15 -2.51
CA ASP A 171 -30.61 -1.76 -1.82
C ASP A 171 -30.38 -3.27 -1.62
N MET A 172 -30.25 -3.66 -0.35
CA MET A 172 -30.11 -5.06 0.09
C MET A 172 -31.23 -5.98 -0.44
N LYS A 173 -32.46 -5.48 -0.55
CA LYS A 173 -33.61 -6.30 -0.99
C LYS A 173 -33.59 -6.57 -2.49
N ALA A 174 -32.88 -5.75 -3.25
CA ALA A 174 -32.74 -5.90 -4.69
C ALA A 174 -31.60 -6.86 -5.09
N ARG A 175 -30.75 -7.26 -4.13
CA ARG A 175 -29.65 -8.20 -4.35
C ARG A 175 -30.17 -9.63 -4.53
N LEU A 176 -29.51 -10.42 -5.37
CA LEU A 176 -29.78 -11.85 -5.46
C LEU A 176 -29.57 -12.53 -4.10
N THR A 177 -30.45 -13.46 -3.77
CA THR A 177 -30.21 -14.46 -2.72
C THR A 177 -29.45 -15.65 -3.27
N CYS A 178 -28.86 -16.50 -2.44
CA CYS A 178 -28.21 -17.74 -2.92
C CYS A 178 -29.15 -18.58 -3.78
N ALA A 179 -30.43 -18.70 -3.40
CA ALA A 179 -31.44 -19.42 -4.17
C ALA A 179 -31.62 -18.83 -5.59
N MET A 180 -31.66 -17.50 -5.69
CA MET A 180 -31.78 -16.81 -6.98
C MET A 180 -30.49 -16.91 -7.80
N CYS A 181 -29.32 -16.98 -7.16
CA CYS A 181 -28.06 -17.19 -7.87
C CYS A 181 -28.04 -18.53 -8.63
N TYR A 182 -28.51 -19.64 -8.04
CA TYR A 182 -28.55 -20.94 -8.75
C TYR A 182 -29.42 -20.91 -10.01
N GLU A 183 -30.45 -20.05 -10.02
CA GLU A 183 -31.34 -19.91 -11.17
C GLU A 183 -30.87 -18.86 -12.19
N HIS A 184 -29.81 -18.11 -11.87
CA HIS A 184 -29.29 -17.07 -12.74
C HIS A 184 -28.70 -17.67 -14.02
N THR A 185 -28.96 -17.04 -15.16
CA THR A 185 -28.57 -17.52 -16.50
C THR A 185 -27.09 -17.86 -16.58
N TRP A 186 -26.24 -17.00 -16.00
CA TRP A 186 -24.79 -17.20 -15.98
C TRP A 186 -24.31 -18.44 -15.22
N LEU A 187 -24.95 -18.82 -14.11
CA LEU A 187 -24.54 -20.01 -13.33
C LEU A 187 -25.23 -21.28 -13.83
N LYS A 188 -26.42 -21.15 -14.41
CA LYS A 188 -27.24 -22.27 -14.89
C LYS A 188 -26.87 -22.76 -16.29
N GLN A 189 -26.12 -21.99 -17.06
CA GLN A 189 -25.71 -22.35 -18.42
C GLN A 189 -24.86 -23.63 -18.48
N ASP A 190 -24.94 -24.36 -19.59
CA ASP A 190 -24.12 -25.56 -19.79
C ASP A 190 -22.66 -25.17 -20.05
N THR A 191 -21.87 -25.26 -18.99
CA THR A 191 -20.43 -25.00 -19.00
C THR A 191 -19.63 -25.81 -20.04
N ASN A 192 -20.14 -26.94 -20.53
CA ASN A 192 -19.47 -27.72 -21.59
C ASN A 192 -19.57 -27.06 -22.97
N THR A 193 -20.57 -26.20 -23.17
CA THR A 193 -20.80 -25.48 -24.44
C THR A 193 -20.12 -24.12 -24.49
N MET A 194 -19.58 -23.65 -23.36
CA MET A 194 -18.88 -22.37 -23.27
C MET A 194 -17.55 -22.43 -24.02
N LYS A 195 -17.23 -21.35 -24.75
CA LYS A 195 -15.91 -21.17 -25.34
C LYS A 195 -14.87 -21.10 -24.22
N ALA A 196 -13.81 -21.89 -24.32
CA ALA A 196 -12.67 -21.86 -23.40
C ALA A 196 -11.77 -20.65 -23.70
N LYS A 197 -12.31 -19.44 -23.59
CA LYS A 197 -11.54 -18.21 -23.73
C LYS A 197 -10.77 -17.95 -22.44
N LYS A 198 -9.45 -17.81 -22.56
CA LYS A 198 -8.55 -17.51 -21.45
C LYS A 198 -8.78 -16.08 -20.99
N LEU A 199 -8.94 -15.90 -19.68
CA LEU A 199 -8.96 -14.59 -19.05
C LEU A 199 -7.52 -14.15 -18.77
N SER A 200 -7.24 -12.87 -18.96
CA SER A 200 -5.95 -12.30 -18.58
C SER A 200 -5.76 -12.41 -17.07
N LYS A 201 -4.55 -12.81 -16.66
CA LYS A 201 -4.19 -12.95 -15.25
C LYS A 201 -3.31 -11.81 -14.74
N GLU A 202 -2.87 -10.92 -15.62
CA GLU A 202 -1.86 -9.91 -15.30
C GLU A 202 -2.35 -8.94 -14.22
N ARG A 203 -3.56 -8.40 -14.39
CA ARG A 203 -4.22 -7.52 -13.41
C ARG A 203 -4.46 -8.25 -12.08
N MET A 204 -4.84 -9.53 -12.14
CA MET A 204 -5.03 -10.36 -10.95
C MET A 204 -3.73 -10.65 -10.20
N LYS A 205 -2.61 -10.86 -10.90
CA LYS A 205 -1.28 -10.96 -10.29
C LYS A 205 -0.95 -9.67 -9.54
N LYS A 206 -1.14 -8.50 -10.19
CA LYS A 206 -0.95 -7.17 -9.56
C LYS A 206 -1.83 -7.00 -8.32
N TYR A 207 -3.10 -7.41 -8.39
CA TYR A 207 -4.03 -7.39 -7.27
C TYR A 207 -3.53 -8.22 -6.06
N ILE A 208 -3.13 -9.47 -6.28
CA ILE A 208 -2.65 -10.36 -5.21
C ILE A 208 -1.36 -9.83 -4.60
N LEU A 209 -0.46 -9.29 -5.41
CA LEU A 209 0.80 -8.69 -4.96
C LEU A 209 0.53 -7.48 -4.06
N ARG A 210 -0.32 -6.54 -4.51
CA ARG A 210 -0.74 -5.37 -3.69
C ARG A 210 -1.33 -5.81 -2.35
N ARG A 211 -2.12 -6.90 -2.35
CA ARG A 211 -2.70 -7.49 -1.14
C ARG A 211 -1.66 -8.05 -0.18
N LYS A 212 -0.69 -8.80 -0.69
CA LYS A 212 0.44 -9.28 0.12
C LYS A 212 1.21 -8.13 0.73
N TRP A 213 1.41 -7.05 -0.02
CA TRP A 213 2.04 -5.83 0.48
C TRP A 213 1.25 -5.17 1.60
N GLN A 214 -0.07 -4.99 1.45
CA GLN A 214 -0.92 -4.43 2.52
C GLN A 214 -0.87 -5.27 3.80
N LYS A 215 -0.90 -6.61 3.69
CA LYS A 215 -0.73 -7.52 4.83
C LYS A 215 0.64 -7.37 5.48
N THR A 216 1.71 -7.36 4.69
CA THR A 216 3.09 -7.22 5.19
C THR A 216 3.34 -5.83 5.77
N GLY A 217 2.90 -4.76 5.13
CA GLY A 217 3.02 -3.38 5.61
C GLY A 217 2.22 -3.14 6.90
N HIS A 218 1.03 -3.72 7.03
CA HIS A 218 0.30 -3.72 8.30
C HIS A 218 1.01 -4.56 9.37
N ALA A 219 1.59 -5.71 9.01
CA ALA A 219 2.39 -6.52 9.92
C ALA A 219 3.67 -5.80 10.34
N VAL A 220 4.35 -5.07 9.45
CA VAL A 220 5.55 -4.27 9.73
C VAL A 220 5.20 -3.08 10.61
N ARG A 221 4.11 -2.34 10.36
CA ARG A 221 3.62 -1.28 11.25
C ARG A 221 3.18 -1.82 12.62
N ALA A 222 2.53 -2.99 12.64
CA ALA A 222 2.14 -3.66 13.88
C ALA A 222 3.36 -4.18 14.65
N ILE A 223 4.37 -4.71 13.96
CA ILE A 223 5.67 -5.08 14.54
C ILE A 223 6.40 -3.83 15.03
N GLY A 224 6.40 -2.71 14.31
CA GLY A 224 6.98 -1.44 14.80
C GLY A 224 6.32 -0.95 16.09
N ARG A 225 4.98 -1.04 16.17
CA ARG A 225 4.22 -0.76 17.40
C ARG A 225 4.49 -1.77 18.51
N LEU A 226 4.58 -3.06 18.19
CA LEU A 226 4.89 -4.12 19.15
C LEU A 226 6.35 -4.12 19.58
N SER A 227 7.29 -3.70 18.74
CA SER A 227 8.72 -3.52 19.03
C SER A 227 8.93 -2.28 19.90
N SER A 228 8.15 -1.23 19.70
CA SER A 228 8.03 -0.10 20.63
C SER A 228 7.52 -0.56 22.01
N MET A 229 6.56 -1.50 22.05
CA MET A 229 6.07 -2.10 23.31
C MET A 229 7.00 -3.20 23.89
N ALA A 230 7.74 -3.92 23.06
CA ALA A 230 8.64 -5.01 23.44
C ALA A 230 10.03 -4.49 23.83
N MET A 231 10.47 -3.32 23.34
CA MET A 231 11.62 -2.60 23.88
C MET A 231 11.40 -2.22 25.35
N MET A 232 10.16 -1.94 25.78
CA MET A 232 9.84 -1.76 27.20
C MET A 232 9.79 -3.07 28.01
N ALA A 233 9.73 -4.24 27.36
CA ALA A 233 9.50 -5.53 28.01
C ALA A 233 10.61 -6.58 27.79
N GLY A 234 11.66 -6.27 27.02
CA GLY A 234 12.88 -7.08 26.91
C GLY A 234 12.77 -8.45 26.25
N VAL A 235 11.86 -8.66 25.28
CA VAL A 235 11.71 -9.98 24.61
C VAL A 235 12.01 -9.88 23.10
N SER A 236 12.97 -10.68 22.63
CA SER A 236 13.36 -10.79 21.22
C SER A 236 12.65 -11.95 20.52
N ALA A 237 12.01 -11.70 19.38
CA ALA A 237 11.40 -12.72 18.53
C ALA A 237 12.13 -12.81 17.18
N LYS A 238 12.61 -14.01 16.83
CA LYS A 238 13.21 -14.32 15.52
C LYS A 238 12.12 -14.43 14.43
N LYS A 239 12.35 -13.82 13.27
CA LYS A 239 11.59 -14.07 12.02
C LYS A 239 12.57 -14.25 10.85
N GLY A 240 12.23 -15.17 9.94
CA GLY A 240 12.99 -15.43 8.71
C GLY A 240 12.85 -14.28 7.71
N SER A 241 13.94 -14.00 7.01
CA SER A 241 14.07 -12.90 6.05
C SER A 241 13.56 -13.29 4.65
N PRO A 242 13.08 -12.32 3.85
CA PRO A 242 12.77 -12.52 2.43
C PRO A 242 14.02 -12.92 1.63
N THR A 243 13.84 -13.58 0.48
CA THR A 243 14.95 -13.94 -0.40
C THR A 243 15.35 -12.78 -1.31
N GLU A 244 16.57 -12.79 -1.84
CA GLU A 244 17.07 -11.73 -2.76
C GLU A 244 16.22 -11.58 -4.02
N GLU A 245 15.65 -12.68 -4.55
CA GLU A 245 14.73 -12.64 -5.69
C GLU A 245 13.40 -11.95 -5.35
N ASP A 246 12.92 -12.09 -4.10
CA ASP A 246 11.72 -11.38 -3.63
C ASP A 246 12.00 -9.87 -3.51
N ASN A 247 13.20 -9.50 -3.04
CA ASN A 247 13.59 -8.09 -2.88
C ASN A 247 13.80 -7.40 -4.24
N GLN A 248 14.48 -8.06 -5.17
CA GLN A 248 14.73 -7.49 -6.50
C GLN A 248 13.46 -7.36 -7.34
N PHE A 249 12.48 -8.25 -7.14
CA PHE A 249 11.16 -8.13 -7.76
C PHE A 249 10.27 -7.07 -7.10
N LEU A 250 10.43 -6.85 -5.78
CA LEU A 250 9.77 -5.79 -5.03
C LEU A 250 10.25 -4.40 -5.44
N GLU A 251 11.56 -4.24 -5.64
CA GLU A 251 12.20 -3.01 -6.11
C GLU A 251 11.66 -2.57 -7.49
N CYS A 252 11.44 -3.53 -8.41
CA CYS A 252 10.81 -3.26 -9.71
C CYS A 252 9.33 -2.85 -9.63
N LEU A 253 8.57 -3.34 -8.65
CA LEU A 253 7.14 -3.06 -8.51
C LEU A 253 6.85 -1.74 -7.79
N GLU A 254 7.73 -1.31 -6.89
CA GLU A 254 7.69 0.05 -6.32
C GLU A 254 7.98 1.11 -7.39
N TYR A 255 8.86 0.79 -8.35
CA TYR A 255 9.15 1.63 -9.51
C TYR A 255 7.92 1.78 -10.45
N GLU A 256 7.15 0.72 -10.70
CA GLU A 256 5.96 0.79 -11.58
C GLU A 256 4.71 1.43 -10.95
N GLN A 257 4.69 1.67 -9.63
CA GLN A 257 3.53 2.25 -8.91
C GLN A 257 3.70 3.73 -8.52
N LYS A 258 4.89 4.32 -8.66
CA LYS A 258 5.04 5.76 -8.45
C LYS A 258 4.30 6.50 -9.58
N THR A 259 3.28 7.26 -9.22
CA THR A 259 2.61 8.17 -10.16
C THR A 259 3.62 9.20 -10.63
N GLU A 260 3.88 9.23 -11.93
CA GLU A 260 4.74 10.22 -12.58
C GLU A 260 4.38 11.65 -12.13
N CYS A 261 5.33 12.33 -11.49
CA CYS A 261 5.17 13.68 -10.98
C CYS A 261 6.49 14.45 -11.05
N LYS A 262 6.37 15.76 -11.30
CA LYS A 262 7.52 16.68 -11.23
C LYS A 262 8.11 16.73 -9.82
N PRO A 263 9.40 17.06 -9.66
CA PRO A 263 10.02 17.15 -8.34
C PRO A 263 9.36 18.25 -7.51
N THR A 264 9.26 18.04 -6.20
CA THR A 264 8.77 18.98 -5.21
C THR A 264 9.52 18.79 -3.89
N PHE A 265 9.56 19.84 -3.06
CA PHE A 265 10.17 19.76 -1.74
C PHE A 265 9.08 19.62 -0.68
N SER A 266 9.03 18.47 0.01
CA SER A 266 8.16 18.28 1.18
C SER A 266 8.78 18.84 2.46
N SER A 267 10.11 19.01 2.47
CA SER A 267 10.84 19.86 3.41
C SER A 267 11.88 20.68 2.65
N VAL A 268 11.97 21.98 2.93
CA VAL A 268 12.93 22.91 2.31
C VAL A 268 14.10 23.20 3.23
N ILE A 269 15.25 23.53 2.65
CA ILE A 269 16.41 24.04 3.38
C ILE A 269 16.08 25.39 4.04
N LYS A 270 16.80 25.72 5.11
CA LYS A 270 16.65 26.97 5.88
C LYS A 270 18.01 27.59 6.09
N ASP A 271 18.03 28.89 6.36
CA ASP A 271 19.25 29.63 6.66
C ASP A 271 19.96 29.05 7.89
N VAL A 272 21.28 29.04 7.84
CA VAL A 272 22.15 28.45 8.86
C VAL A 272 23.19 29.50 9.27
N GLU A 273 23.33 29.70 10.57
CA GLU A 273 24.34 30.57 11.18
C GLU A 273 25.28 29.69 11.99
N VAL A 274 26.58 29.76 11.73
CA VAL A 274 27.60 28.93 12.38
C VAL A 274 28.87 29.73 12.64
N VAL A 275 29.64 29.28 13.62
CA VAL A 275 30.97 29.83 13.90
C VAL A 275 32.00 29.19 12.98
N GLU A 276 33.00 29.95 12.55
CA GLU A 276 34.16 29.45 11.80
C GLU A 276 34.81 28.23 12.49
N GLY A 277 35.24 27.24 11.71
CA GLY A 277 35.77 25.97 12.17
C GLY A 277 34.71 24.92 12.56
N SER A 278 33.44 25.30 12.70
CA SER A 278 32.35 24.34 12.96
C SER A 278 31.82 23.70 11.66
N ALA A 279 30.82 22.81 11.75
CA ALA A 279 30.21 22.19 10.59
C ALA A 279 28.81 22.76 10.33
N ALA A 280 28.49 23.04 9.07
CA ALA A 280 27.16 23.45 8.64
C ALA A 280 26.41 22.30 7.94
N ARG A 281 25.09 22.26 8.10
CA ARG A 281 24.25 21.22 7.51
C ARG A 281 22.93 21.79 6.98
N PHE A 282 22.63 21.49 5.73
CA PHE A 282 21.34 21.76 5.11
C PHE A 282 20.60 20.44 4.88
N ASP A 283 19.36 20.34 5.35
CA ASP A 283 18.50 19.17 5.16
C ASP A 283 17.23 19.54 4.39
N CYS A 284 16.89 18.74 3.38
CA CYS A 284 15.63 18.84 2.66
C CYS A 284 15.06 17.46 2.35
N LYS A 285 13.80 17.44 1.93
CA LYS A 285 13.14 16.22 1.48
C LYS A 285 12.50 16.45 0.13
N ILE A 286 12.86 15.60 -0.83
CA ILE A 286 12.49 15.70 -2.24
C ILE A 286 11.52 14.57 -2.57
N GLU A 287 10.41 14.93 -3.20
CA GLU A 287 9.43 13.98 -3.75
C GLU A 287 9.34 14.19 -5.26
N GLY A 288 9.42 13.12 -6.04
CA GLY A 288 9.32 13.19 -7.51
C GLY A 288 9.49 11.82 -8.15
N TYR A 289 8.83 11.60 -9.30
CA TYR A 289 9.01 10.38 -10.09
C TYR A 289 8.85 10.64 -11.59
N PRO A 290 9.76 10.20 -12.48
CA PRO A 290 10.98 9.41 -12.24
C PRO A 290 11.93 10.07 -11.22
N ASP A 291 12.76 9.26 -10.54
CA ASP A 291 13.61 9.74 -9.45
C ASP A 291 14.51 10.89 -9.95
N PRO A 292 14.48 12.06 -9.27
CA PRO A 292 15.13 13.25 -9.78
C PRO A 292 16.65 13.22 -9.63
N GLU A 293 17.35 13.81 -10.60
CA GLU A 293 18.76 14.19 -10.47
C GLU A 293 18.85 15.43 -9.58
N VAL A 294 19.69 15.34 -8.54
CA VAL A 294 19.85 16.40 -7.53
C VAL A 294 21.24 17.01 -7.64
N VAL A 295 21.30 18.34 -7.75
CA VAL A 295 22.55 19.10 -7.83
C VAL A 295 22.51 20.25 -6.83
N TRP A 296 23.57 20.38 -6.05
CA TRP A 296 23.79 21.50 -5.13
C TRP A 296 24.65 22.58 -5.78
N TYR A 297 24.38 23.83 -5.42
CA TYR A 297 25.08 25.02 -5.92
C TYR A 297 25.48 25.92 -4.76
N LYS A 298 26.68 26.51 -4.86
CA LYS A 298 27.17 27.61 -4.03
C LYS A 298 27.35 28.82 -4.96
N ASP A 299 26.60 29.89 -4.73
CA ASP A 299 26.57 31.09 -5.59
C ASP A 299 26.48 30.75 -7.09
N ASP A 300 25.47 29.95 -7.44
CA ASP A 300 25.18 29.47 -8.79
C ASP A 300 26.27 28.57 -9.44
N HIS A 301 27.32 28.20 -8.70
CA HIS A 301 28.34 27.25 -9.15
C HIS A 301 28.06 25.84 -8.59
N PRO A 302 28.06 24.80 -9.43
CA PRO A 302 27.73 23.44 -8.98
C PRO A 302 28.80 22.91 -8.04
N ILE A 303 28.37 22.40 -6.90
CA ILE A 303 29.20 21.78 -5.88
C ILE A 303 29.51 20.36 -6.30
N LYS A 304 30.77 19.96 -6.19
CA LYS A 304 31.20 18.56 -6.32
C LYS A 304 31.48 18.00 -4.94
N GLU A 305 31.18 16.73 -4.77
CA GLU A 305 31.49 16.02 -3.53
C GLU A 305 33.01 16.00 -3.28
N THR A 306 33.40 16.39 -2.07
CA THR A 306 34.78 16.48 -1.60
C THR A 306 34.84 16.12 -0.11
N ARG A 307 36.02 16.22 0.53
CA ARG A 307 36.10 16.10 1.99
C ARG A 307 35.39 17.26 2.71
N HIS A 308 35.40 18.44 2.08
CA HIS A 308 34.77 19.66 2.57
C HIS A 308 33.26 19.63 2.40
N PHE A 309 32.80 19.27 1.19
CA PHE A 309 31.39 19.16 0.83
C PHE A 309 30.95 17.70 0.71
N GLN A 310 30.18 17.22 1.68
CA GLN A 310 29.60 15.88 1.67
C GLN A 310 28.11 15.98 1.31
N ILE A 311 27.68 15.22 0.31
CA ILE A 311 26.29 15.24 -0.19
C ILE A 311 25.72 13.85 0.00
N ASP A 312 24.52 13.77 0.56
CA ASP A 312 23.76 12.53 0.66
C ASP A 312 22.36 12.72 0.06
N TYR A 313 21.88 11.67 -0.62
CA TYR A 313 20.54 11.60 -1.18
C TYR A 313 20.10 10.13 -1.24
N ASP A 314 19.11 9.78 -0.41
CA ASP A 314 18.64 8.40 -0.27
C ASP A 314 17.37 8.10 -1.07
N GLU A 315 17.02 6.81 -1.13
CA GLU A 315 15.84 6.28 -1.82
C GLU A 315 14.51 6.75 -1.20
N GLU A 316 14.52 7.21 0.06
CA GLU A 316 13.35 7.76 0.75
C GLU A 316 13.16 9.27 0.47
N GLY A 317 14.04 9.86 -0.35
CA GLY A 317 14.00 11.25 -0.77
C GLY A 317 14.65 12.22 0.23
N ASN A 318 15.34 11.73 1.26
CA ASN A 318 16.05 12.60 2.20
C ASN A 318 17.36 13.06 1.54
N CYS A 319 17.59 14.38 1.50
CA CYS A 319 18.77 14.97 0.89
C CYS A 319 19.45 15.93 1.84
N CYS A 320 20.77 15.84 1.97
CA CYS A 320 21.53 16.79 2.78
C CYS A 320 22.87 17.19 2.16
N LEU A 321 23.30 18.40 2.48
CA LEU A 321 24.65 18.92 2.26
C LEU A 321 25.28 19.20 3.62
N VAL A 322 26.46 18.61 3.86
CA VAL A 322 27.29 18.87 5.04
C VAL A 322 28.58 19.55 4.60
N ILE A 323 28.90 20.67 5.24
CA ILE A 323 30.12 21.45 5.05
C ILE A 323 30.97 21.27 6.31
N SER A 324 32.14 20.65 6.16
CA SER A 324 33.04 20.37 7.29
C SER A 324 34.03 21.51 7.47
N GLU A 325 34.38 21.89 8.70
CA GLU A 325 35.37 22.95 8.96
C GLU A 325 35.07 24.24 8.16
N VAL A 326 33.89 24.80 8.40
CA VAL A 326 33.38 26.01 7.72
C VAL A 326 34.37 27.16 7.86
N SER A 327 34.68 27.82 6.75
CA SER A 327 35.55 29.00 6.68
C SER A 327 34.78 30.22 6.20
N GLY A 328 35.36 31.43 6.31
CA GLY A 328 34.77 32.64 5.74
C GLY A 328 34.45 32.55 4.24
N ASP A 329 35.17 31.73 3.47
CA ASP A 329 34.89 31.49 2.06
C ASP A 329 33.56 30.75 1.81
N ASP A 330 33.01 30.08 2.83
CA ASP A 330 31.78 29.29 2.76
C ASP A 330 30.51 30.10 2.97
N ASP A 331 30.62 31.34 3.46
CA ASP A 331 29.52 32.30 3.54
C ASP A 331 29.01 32.61 2.12
N ALA A 332 27.83 32.05 1.81
CA ALA A 332 27.31 32.01 0.45
C ALA A 332 25.84 31.61 0.42
N LYS A 333 25.25 31.76 -0.76
CA LYS A 333 23.90 31.26 -1.04
C LYS A 333 23.95 29.83 -1.57
N TYR A 334 23.29 28.92 -0.86
CA TYR A 334 23.21 27.50 -1.21
C TYR A 334 21.87 27.15 -1.84
N THR A 335 21.91 26.58 -3.04
CA THR A 335 20.71 26.15 -3.78
C THR A 335 20.76 24.68 -4.09
N VAL A 336 19.67 23.96 -3.82
CA VAL A 336 19.47 22.57 -4.27
C VAL A 336 18.46 22.57 -5.40
N LYS A 337 18.82 21.89 -6.49
CA LYS A 337 18.00 21.74 -7.69
C LYS A 337 17.72 20.26 -7.93
N ALA A 338 16.44 19.90 -8.04
CA ALA A 338 15.98 18.56 -8.37
C ALA A 338 15.31 18.59 -9.76
N VAL A 339 15.73 17.70 -10.67
CA VAL A 339 15.25 17.65 -12.06
C VAL A 339 14.86 16.23 -12.44
N ASN A 340 13.70 16.06 -13.07
CA ASN A 340 13.36 14.84 -13.78
C ASN A 340 12.75 15.15 -15.16
N SER A 341 12.29 14.13 -15.88
CA SER A 341 11.70 14.27 -17.22
C SER A 341 10.43 15.14 -17.28
N LEU A 342 9.78 15.40 -16.13
CA LEU A 342 8.51 16.10 -16.03
C LEU A 342 8.67 17.55 -15.52
N GLY A 343 9.83 17.92 -14.98
CA GLY A 343 10.11 19.28 -14.57
C GLY A 343 11.26 19.40 -13.58
N GLU A 344 11.34 20.58 -12.96
CA GLU A 344 12.36 20.93 -11.99
C GLU A 344 11.75 21.61 -10.76
N ALA A 345 12.43 21.49 -9.63
CA ALA A 345 12.19 22.29 -8.44
C ALA A 345 13.52 22.77 -7.86
N THR A 346 13.50 23.96 -7.23
CA THR A 346 14.64 24.53 -6.52
C THR A 346 14.22 25.06 -5.15
N CYS A 347 15.10 24.97 -4.17
CA CYS A 347 15.01 25.75 -2.94
C CYS A 347 16.39 26.27 -2.53
N THR A 348 16.39 27.39 -1.81
CA THR A 348 17.60 28.16 -1.51
C THR A 348 17.61 28.62 -0.05
N ALA A 349 18.79 28.66 0.56
CA ALA A 349 19.06 29.23 1.88
C ALA A 349 20.46 29.88 1.90
N GLU A 350 20.71 30.71 2.90
CA GLU A 350 21.99 31.39 3.14
C GLU A 350 22.76 30.72 4.30
N LEU A 351 24.08 30.62 4.16
CA LEU A 351 25.00 30.29 5.25
C LEU A 351 25.69 31.57 5.70
N LEU A 352 25.59 31.91 6.98
CA LEU A 352 26.31 33.03 7.58
C LEU A 352 27.39 32.48 8.51
N VAL A 353 28.63 32.96 8.33
CA VAL A 353 29.79 32.50 9.12
C VAL A 353 30.22 33.60 10.09
N GLU A 354 30.12 33.30 11.39
CA GLU A 354 30.62 34.16 12.45
C GLU A 354 32.06 33.81 12.79
N VAL A 355 32.98 34.77 12.67
CA VAL A 355 34.34 34.63 13.17
C VAL A 355 34.30 34.85 14.68
N MET A 356 34.85 33.92 15.47
CA MET A 356 35.05 34.15 16.90
C MET A 356 36.11 35.25 17.05
N ALA A 357 35.70 36.42 17.55
CA ALA A 357 36.60 37.50 17.95
C ALA A 357 37.40 37.08 19.20
N GLY A 358 38.36 36.18 19.02
CA GLY A 358 39.13 35.58 20.11
C GLY A 358 40.62 35.40 19.82
N GLU A 359 41.12 35.87 18.68
CA GLU A 359 42.56 35.90 18.39
C GLU A 359 43.07 37.35 18.20
N GLU A 360 42.24 38.30 17.77
CA GLU A 360 42.64 39.72 17.70
C GLU A 360 42.70 40.39 19.10
N GLU A 361 41.89 39.97 20.09
CA GLU A 361 41.98 40.51 21.46
C GLU A 361 43.15 39.92 22.27
N GLU A 362 43.58 38.67 22.01
CA GLU A 362 44.75 38.08 22.67
C GLU A 362 46.07 38.58 22.07
N GLU A 363 46.14 38.86 20.75
CA GLU A 363 47.31 39.50 20.14
C GLU A 363 47.43 41.00 20.50
N GLU A 364 46.31 41.75 20.62
CA GLU A 364 46.35 43.14 21.10
C GLU A 364 46.69 43.25 22.61
N GLU A 365 46.22 42.31 23.46
CA GLU A 365 46.62 42.28 24.88
C GLU A 365 48.08 41.85 25.08
N GLU A 366 48.62 40.91 24.28
CA GLU A 366 50.04 40.54 24.32
C GLU A 366 50.96 41.65 23.76
N GLU A 367 50.57 42.38 22.71
CA GLU A 367 51.34 43.54 22.21
C GLU A 367 51.31 44.75 23.18
N GLU A 368 50.18 45.01 23.87
CA GLU A 368 50.13 46.06 24.91
C GLU A 368 50.96 45.69 26.17
N GLU A 369 50.99 44.41 26.59
CA GLU A 369 51.85 43.97 27.70
C GLU A 369 53.35 44.00 27.35
N GLU A 370 53.75 43.70 26.10
CA GLU A 370 55.14 43.82 25.65
C GLU A 370 55.59 45.29 25.50
N GLU A 371 54.72 46.21 25.07
CA GLU A 371 55.04 47.65 25.02
C GLU A 371 55.16 48.29 26.42
N GLU A 372 54.36 47.85 27.41
CA GLU A 372 54.50 48.32 28.80
C GLU A 372 55.79 47.81 29.48
N GLU A 373 56.26 46.60 29.16
CA GLU A 373 57.53 46.07 29.69
C GLU A 373 58.78 46.76 29.07
N GLU A 374 58.72 47.20 27.81
CA GLU A 374 59.82 47.95 27.18
C GLU A 374 59.93 49.42 27.65
N GLU A 375 58.86 50.02 28.18
CA GLU A 375 58.90 51.37 28.77
C GLU A 375 59.39 51.40 30.24
N GLU A 376 59.49 50.24 30.92
CA GLU A 376 59.97 50.12 32.31
C GLU A 376 61.45 49.71 32.47
N GLU A 377 62.18 49.38 31.39
CA GLU A 377 63.66 49.21 31.36
C GLU A 377 64.43 50.48 30.95
#